data_AF-N0DY78-F1
#
_entry.id   AF-N0DY78-F1
#
_cell.length_a   1.000
_cell.length_b   1.000
_cell.length_c   1.000
_cell.angle_alpha   90.00
_cell.angle_beta   90.00
_cell.angle_gamma   90.00
#
_symmetry.space_group_name_H-M   'P 1'
#
loop_
_entity.id
_entity.type
_entity.pdbx_description
1 polymer ?
#
loop_
_entity_poly.entity_id
_entity_poly.type
_entity_poly.pdbx_seq_one_letter_code
_entity_poly.pdbx_strand_id
1 'polypeptide(L)'
;MLSSRIGLSRFGFRRPAAGSARPLIWFAPLALGPVLVAATTGIAVDRALIPGFLWLAAAAAFSEEIWYRGIVMATLRQRSRRTAIVGSAVIFGVLHLANLFGGASPLYAGLQLAFAALFGLVAALVVEHTGSLWPVIAWHFAHDAITYVGGDALNATTLAVLAVEVVVLAAYAGVLWRRLPA
;
A
#
# COMPACT_ATOMS: atom_id res chain seq x y z
N MET A 1 6.25 -39.12 6.98
CA MET A 1 5.99 -37.87 7.73
C MET A 1 6.22 -36.69 6.80
N LEU A 2 5.15 -36.03 6.33
CA LEU A 2 5.26 -34.84 5.48
C LEU A 2 5.69 -33.66 6.35
N SER A 3 6.95 -33.23 6.22
CA SER A 3 7.40 -31.96 6.76
C SER A 3 6.73 -30.83 5.97
N SER A 4 5.51 -30.45 6.34
CA SER A 4 4.77 -29.35 5.74
C SER A 4 5.17 -28.02 6.40
N ARG A 5 6.48 -27.72 6.45
CA ARG A 5 6.93 -26.40 6.89
C ARG A 5 6.41 -25.37 5.87
N ILE A 6 5.34 -24.66 6.23
CA ILE A 6 4.85 -23.53 5.45
C ILE A 6 5.96 -22.47 5.47
N GLY A 7 6.74 -22.40 4.39
CA GLY A 7 7.82 -21.44 4.27
C GLY A 7 7.28 -20.01 4.16
N LEU A 8 7.97 -19.05 4.78
CA LEU A 8 7.63 -17.62 4.73
C LEU A 8 7.56 -17.07 3.29
N SER A 9 8.29 -17.70 2.36
CA SER A 9 8.25 -17.40 0.93
C SER A 9 6.86 -17.57 0.30
N ARG A 10 5.98 -18.42 0.86
CA ARG A 10 4.58 -18.58 0.41
C ARG A 10 3.76 -17.30 0.64
N PHE A 11 4.13 -16.53 1.66
CA PHE A 11 3.51 -15.25 2.00
C PHE A 11 4.24 -14.05 1.39
N GLY A 12 5.23 -14.29 0.53
CA GLY A 12 5.95 -13.23 -0.18
C GLY A 12 7.22 -12.71 0.52
N PHE A 13 7.67 -13.34 1.61
CA PHE A 13 8.98 -13.04 2.21
C PHE A 13 10.11 -13.69 1.39
N ARG A 14 10.39 -13.09 0.25
CA ARG A 14 11.48 -13.48 -0.66
C ARG A 14 11.95 -12.26 -1.43
N ARG A 15 13.13 -12.34 -2.03
CA ARG A 15 13.59 -11.33 -2.99
C ARG A 15 12.66 -11.32 -4.23
N PRO A 16 12.44 -10.16 -4.87
CA PRO A 16 11.72 -10.08 -6.14
C PRO A 16 12.29 -11.08 -7.15
N ALA A 17 11.41 -11.73 -7.93
CA ALA A 17 11.83 -12.69 -8.94
C ALA A 17 12.76 -12.03 -9.98
N ALA A 18 13.75 -12.77 -10.48
CA ALA A 18 14.62 -12.28 -11.56
C ALA A 18 13.77 -11.88 -12.78
N GLY A 19 14.03 -10.70 -13.36
CA GLY A 19 13.24 -10.16 -14.47
C GLY A 19 11.91 -9.49 -14.08
N SER A 20 11.52 -9.50 -12.79
CA SER A 20 10.31 -8.80 -12.29
C SER A 20 10.51 -7.31 -12.00
N ALA A 21 11.60 -6.71 -12.48
CA ALA A 21 11.90 -5.29 -12.30
C ALA A 21 10.91 -4.37 -13.04
N ARG A 22 10.29 -4.84 -14.13
CA ARG A 22 9.37 -4.02 -14.96
C ARG A 22 8.17 -3.46 -14.18
N PRO A 23 7.45 -4.24 -13.35
CA PRO A 23 6.50 -3.69 -12.40
C PRO A 23 7.13 -2.63 -11.49
N LEU A 24 8.31 -2.91 -10.91
CA LEU A 24 8.94 -1.99 -9.96
C LEU A 24 9.30 -0.62 -10.58
N ILE A 25 9.61 -0.57 -11.88
CA ILE A 25 9.93 0.68 -12.60
C ILE A 25 8.76 1.68 -12.57
N TRP A 26 7.51 1.22 -12.56
CA TRP A 26 6.34 2.08 -12.49
C TRP A 26 5.76 2.20 -11.08
N PHE A 27 6.18 1.33 -10.16
CA PHE A 27 5.91 1.46 -8.73
C PHE A 27 6.81 2.51 -8.06
N ALA A 28 8.01 2.74 -8.58
CA ALA A 28 8.92 3.77 -8.06
C ALA A 28 8.41 5.22 -8.26
N PRO A 29 7.84 5.63 -9.42
CA PRO A 29 7.21 6.93 -9.58
C PRO A 29 6.03 7.20 -8.64
N LEU A 30 5.33 6.17 -8.15
CA LEU A 30 4.29 6.35 -7.13
C LEU A 30 4.85 6.84 -5.79
N ALA A 31 6.15 6.64 -5.52
CA ALA A 31 6.81 7.22 -4.35
C ALA A 31 7.08 8.73 -4.52
N LEU A 32 6.94 9.29 -5.73
CA LEU A 32 7.03 10.74 -5.95
C LEU A 32 5.83 11.48 -5.33
N GLY A 33 4.66 10.85 -5.24
CA GLY A 33 3.46 11.47 -4.67
C GLY A 33 3.72 11.99 -3.24
N PRO A 34 4.13 11.11 -2.31
CA PRO A 34 4.53 11.51 -0.97
C PRO A 34 5.66 12.55 -0.98
N VAL A 35 6.70 12.38 -1.80
CA VAL A 35 7.81 13.36 -1.89
C VAL A 35 7.32 14.75 -2.32
N LEU A 36 6.39 14.82 -3.26
CA LEU A 36 5.76 16.06 -3.71
C LEU A 36 4.88 16.67 -2.61
N VAL A 37 4.13 15.85 -1.86
CA VAL A 37 3.40 16.31 -0.66
C VAL A 37 4.40 16.92 0.33
N ALA A 38 5.44 16.19 0.74
CA ALA A 38 6.46 16.68 1.66
C ALA A 38 7.12 17.98 1.20
N ALA A 39 7.39 18.11 -0.11
CA ALA A 39 7.97 19.32 -0.69
C ALA A 39 7.03 20.54 -0.59
N THR A 40 5.71 20.31 -0.52
CA THR A 40 4.70 21.38 -0.42
C THR A 40 4.24 21.66 1.01
N THR A 41 4.20 20.65 1.88
CA THR A 41 3.69 20.76 3.26
C THR A 41 4.79 21.02 4.29
N GLY A 42 6.04 20.65 3.98
CA GLY A 42 7.13 20.69 4.95
C GLY A 42 6.94 19.70 6.10
N ILE A 43 7.67 19.93 7.20
CA ILE A 43 7.51 19.16 8.45
C ILE A 43 6.43 19.85 9.29
N ALA A 44 5.31 19.19 9.51
CA ALA A 44 4.18 19.73 10.27
C ALA A 44 4.15 19.29 11.74
N VAL A 45 5.03 18.36 12.12
CA VAL A 45 5.12 17.82 13.49
C VAL A 45 6.34 18.35 14.23
N ASP A 46 6.30 18.30 15.57
CA ASP A 46 7.51 18.54 16.37
C ASP A 46 8.62 17.55 15.96
N ARG A 47 9.83 18.08 15.76
CA ARG A 47 10.99 17.29 15.35
C ARG A 47 11.32 16.17 16.34
N ALA A 48 11.01 16.35 17.62
CA ALA A 48 11.16 15.33 18.65
C ALA A 48 10.24 14.11 18.43
N LEU A 49 9.13 14.27 17.71
CA LEU A 49 8.15 13.21 17.44
C LEU A 49 8.46 12.41 16.17
N ILE A 50 9.33 12.92 15.28
CA ILE A 50 9.67 12.27 14.00
C ILE A 50 10.10 10.81 14.20
N PRO A 51 10.97 10.44 15.15
CA PRO A 51 11.34 9.03 15.35
C PRO A 51 10.14 8.14 15.67
N GLY A 52 9.17 8.65 16.45
CA GLY A 52 7.95 7.92 16.79
C GLY A 52 7.06 7.69 15.57
N PHE A 53 6.87 8.71 14.72
CA PHE A 53 6.10 8.57 13.49
C PHE A 53 6.78 7.65 12.46
N LEU A 54 8.11 7.69 12.35
CA LEU A 54 8.85 6.75 11.50
C LEU A 54 8.68 5.31 11.99
N TRP A 55 8.74 5.09 13.31
CA TRP A 55 8.49 3.76 13.88
C TRP A 55 7.05 3.30 13.62
N LEU A 56 6.07 4.18 13.81
CA LEU A 56 4.66 3.88 13.55
C LEU A 56 4.43 3.51 12.08
N ALA A 57 4.96 4.29 11.14
CA ALA A 57 4.88 4.01 9.70
C ALA A 57 5.51 2.66 9.35
N ALA A 58 6.67 2.33 9.95
CA ALA A 58 7.34 1.06 9.71
C ALA A 58 6.53 -0.12 10.26
N ALA A 59 5.97 0.02 11.47
CA ALA A 59 5.15 -0.99 12.11
C ALA A 59 3.83 -1.23 11.34
N ALA A 60 3.16 -0.15 10.91
CA ALA A 60 1.95 -0.21 10.11
C ALA A 60 2.21 -0.88 8.75
N ALA A 61 3.16 -0.35 7.97
CA ALA A 61 3.49 -0.89 6.65
C ALA A 61 3.89 -2.37 6.70
N PHE A 62 4.69 -2.76 7.69
CA PHE A 62 5.10 -4.15 7.86
C PHE A 62 3.91 -5.04 8.25
N SER A 63 3.17 -4.66 9.30
CA SER A 63 2.03 -5.45 9.80
C SER A 63 0.94 -5.61 8.75
N GLU A 64 0.55 -4.52 8.10
CA GLU A 64 -0.56 -4.50 7.16
C GLU A 64 -0.24 -5.31 5.90
N GLU A 65 0.93 -5.13 5.29
CA GLU A 65 1.27 -5.91 4.09
C GLU A 65 1.37 -7.41 4.40
N ILE A 66 1.80 -7.80 5.60
CA ILE A 66 1.79 -9.20 6.05
C ILE A 66 0.36 -9.73 6.15
N TRP A 67 -0.53 -9.00 6.82
CA TRP A 67 -1.90 -9.44 6.98
C TRP A 67 -2.63 -9.52 5.64
N TYR A 68 -2.55 -8.48 4.81
CA TYR A 68 -3.40 -8.39 3.63
C TYR A 68 -2.78 -9.03 2.38
N ARG A 69 -1.52 -8.74 2.06
CA ARG A 69 -0.84 -9.29 0.86
C ARG A 69 -0.15 -10.62 1.15
N GLY A 70 0.22 -10.87 2.40
CA GLY A 70 0.68 -12.18 2.86
C GLY A 70 -0.49 -13.13 3.12
N ILE A 71 -1.18 -12.98 4.26
CA ILE A 71 -2.08 -13.99 4.82
C ILE A 71 -3.45 -14.02 4.13
N VAL A 72 -4.15 -12.90 4.07
CA VAL A 72 -5.51 -12.80 3.48
C VAL A 72 -5.46 -13.16 2.01
N MET A 73 -4.54 -12.56 1.25
CA MET A 73 -4.36 -12.87 -0.17
C MET A 73 -3.98 -14.33 -0.40
N ALA A 74 -3.06 -14.92 0.37
CA ALA A 74 -2.74 -16.35 0.26
C ALA A 74 -3.94 -17.26 0.59
N THR A 75 -4.80 -16.85 1.50
CA THR A 75 -6.03 -17.58 1.85
C THR A 75 -7.05 -17.50 0.70
N LEU A 76 -7.31 -16.31 0.18
CA LEU A 76 -8.25 -16.08 -0.92
C LEU A 76 -7.79 -16.69 -2.25
N ARG A 77 -6.48 -16.93 -2.42
CA ARG A 77 -5.93 -17.65 -3.59
C ARG A 77 -6.49 -19.06 -3.75
N GLN A 78 -7.00 -19.68 -2.69
CA GLN A 78 -7.68 -20.99 -2.75
C GLN A 78 -8.96 -20.95 -3.59
N ARG A 79 -9.60 -19.77 -3.73
CA ARG A 79 -10.79 -19.56 -4.57
C ARG A 79 -10.38 -19.29 -6.01
N SER A 80 -9.63 -18.21 -6.20
CA SER A 80 -9.01 -17.85 -7.48
C SER A 80 -7.98 -16.76 -7.26
N ARG A 81 -7.06 -16.61 -8.21
CA ARG A 81 -6.09 -15.51 -8.20
C ARG A 81 -6.75 -14.13 -8.21
N ARG A 82 -7.80 -13.94 -9.03
CA ARG A 82 -8.51 -12.66 -9.13
C ARG A 82 -9.24 -12.32 -7.83
N THR A 83 -9.87 -13.31 -7.21
CA THR A 83 -10.51 -13.17 -5.89
C THR A 83 -9.50 -12.76 -4.83
N ALA A 84 -8.28 -13.31 -4.87
CA ALA A 84 -7.23 -12.94 -3.95
C ALA A 84 -6.80 -11.48 -4.09
N ILE A 85 -6.56 -11.03 -5.33
CA ILE A 85 -6.11 -9.67 -5.63
C ILE A 85 -7.19 -8.65 -5.23
N VAL A 86 -8.44 -8.86 -5.66
CA VAL A 86 -9.53 -7.90 -5.41
C VAL A 86 -9.99 -7.98 -3.95
N GLY A 87 -10.12 -9.18 -3.40
CA GLY A 87 -10.62 -9.38 -2.05
C GLY A 87 -9.68 -8.83 -0.98
N SER A 88 -8.36 -9.03 -1.12
CA SER A 88 -7.40 -8.45 -0.17
C SER A 88 -7.41 -6.91 -0.22
N ALA A 89 -7.52 -6.33 -1.42
CA ALA A 89 -7.59 -4.88 -1.61
C ALA A 89 -8.87 -4.26 -1.03
N VAL A 90 -10.03 -4.89 -1.25
CA VAL A 90 -11.31 -4.41 -0.71
C VAL A 90 -11.34 -4.50 0.81
N ILE A 91 -10.90 -5.62 1.40
CA ILE A 91 -10.84 -5.78 2.85
C ILE A 91 -9.93 -4.71 3.46
N PHE A 92 -8.76 -4.48 2.85
CA PHE A 92 -7.81 -3.46 3.28
C PHE A 92 -8.43 -2.05 3.26
N GLY A 93 -9.08 -1.66 2.15
CA GLY A 93 -9.74 -0.37 2.05
C GLY A 93 -10.89 -0.21 3.07
N VAL A 94 -11.75 -1.21 3.22
CA VAL A 94 -12.90 -1.14 4.14
C VAL A 94 -12.46 -0.95 5.59
N LEU A 95 -11.35 -1.55 6.01
CA LEU A 95 -10.86 -1.40 7.38
C LEU A 95 -10.41 0.03 7.72
N HIS A 96 -10.06 0.84 6.73
CA HIS A 96 -9.74 2.25 6.94
C HIS A 96 -10.97 3.09 7.32
N LEU A 97 -12.19 2.61 7.07
CA LEU A 97 -13.40 3.24 7.60
C LEU A 97 -13.44 3.21 9.14
N ALA A 98 -12.60 2.40 9.80
CA ALA A 98 -12.47 2.44 11.25
C ALA A 98 -12.04 3.83 11.78
N ASN A 99 -11.37 4.64 10.95
CA ASN A 99 -10.99 6.01 11.31
C ASN A 99 -12.19 6.93 11.55
N LEU A 100 -13.39 6.59 11.05
CA LEU A 100 -14.63 7.28 11.44
C LEU A 100 -14.88 7.18 12.95
N PHE A 101 -14.60 6.02 13.56
CA PHE A 101 -14.71 5.85 15.02
C PHE A 101 -13.61 6.61 15.78
N GLY A 102 -12.49 6.90 15.11
CA GLY A 102 -11.43 7.78 15.60
C GLY A 102 -11.72 9.28 15.45
N GLY A 103 -12.89 9.65 14.92
CA GLY A 103 -13.31 11.05 14.76
C GLY A 103 -12.97 11.66 13.39
N ALA A 104 -12.51 10.86 12.42
CA ALA A 104 -12.26 11.37 11.07
C ALA A 104 -13.56 11.85 10.40
N SER A 105 -13.45 12.89 9.57
CA SER A 105 -14.60 13.40 8.82
C SER A 105 -15.07 12.37 7.77
N PRO A 106 -16.37 12.35 7.41
CA PRO A 106 -16.88 11.45 6.36
C PRO A 106 -16.17 11.63 5.02
N LEU A 107 -15.81 12.86 4.66
CA LEU A 107 -15.06 13.15 3.44
C LEU A 107 -13.67 12.51 3.49
N TYR A 108 -12.93 12.70 4.59
CA TYR A 108 -11.62 12.07 4.79
C TYR A 108 -11.72 10.55 4.68
N ALA A 109 -12.68 9.94 5.39
CA ALA A 109 -12.85 8.49 5.39
C ALA A 109 -13.20 7.93 4.01
N GLY A 110 -14.03 8.64 3.23
CA GLY A 110 -14.36 8.25 1.86
C GLY A 110 -13.15 8.32 0.92
N LEU A 111 -12.35 9.39 1.04
CA LEU A 111 -11.11 9.56 0.28
C LEU A 111 -10.06 8.50 0.65
N GLN A 112 -9.90 8.22 1.94
CA GLN A 112 -8.99 7.22 2.45
C GLN A 112 -9.41 5.80 2.05
N LEU A 113 -10.71 5.48 2.07
CA LEU A 113 -11.23 4.21 1.57
C LEU A 113 -10.85 4.01 0.09
N ALA A 114 -11.08 5.02 -0.76
CA ALA A 114 -10.79 4.93 -2.18
C ALA A 114 -9.28 4.75 -2.45
N PHE A 115 -8.46 5.55 -1.77
CA PHE A 115 -7.00 5.45 -1.86
C PHE A 115 -6.49 4.09 -1.37
N ALA A 116 -6.89 3.68 -0.16
CA ALA A 116 -6.46 2.41 0.43
C ALA A 116 -6.88 1.22 -0.43
N ALA A 117 -8.10 1.20 -0.98
CA ALA A 117 -8.54 0.13 -1.88
C ALA A 117 -7.70 0.07 -3.17
N LEU A 118 -7.40 1.22 -3.80
CA LEU A 118 -6.59 1.28 -5.01
C LEU A 118 -5.11 0.93 -4.76
N PHE A 119 -4.53 1.44 -3.68
CA PHE A 119 -3.19 1.03 -3.24
C PHE A 119 -3.16 -0.48 -2.93
N GLY A 120 -4.19 -0.97 -2.22
CA GLY A 120 -4.51 -2.38 -2.00
C GLY A 120 -4.35 -3.23 -3.26
N LEU A 121 -5.04 -2.79 -4.31
CA LEU A 121 -5.07 -3.45 -5.60
C LEU A 121 -3.70 -3.45 -6.28
N VAL A 122 -3.03 -2.28 -6.34
CA VAL A 122 -1.69 -2.15 -6.94
C VAL A 122 -0.67 -3.01 -6.19
N ALA A 123 -0.67 -2.97 -4.86
CA ALA A 123 0.26 -3.74 -4.04
C ALA A 123 0.05 -5.25 -4.23
N ALA A 124 -1.20 -5.71 -4.22
CA ALA A 124 -1.50 -7.12 -4.53
C ALA A 124 -0.99 -7.51 -5.93
N LEU A 125 -1.18 -6.65 -6.93
CA LEU A 125 -0.65 -6.87 -8.28
C LEU A 125 0.89 -6.89 -8.32
N VAL A 126 1.57 -5.98 -7.62
CA VAL A 126 3.04 -5.98 -7.53
C VAL A 126 3.54 -7.28 -6.89
N VAL A 127 2.89 -7.75 -5.82
CA VAL A 127 3.22 -9.02 -5.18
C VAL A 127 2.96 -10.21 -6.12
N GLU A 128 1.91 -10.18 -6.94
CA GLU A 128 1.66 -11.20 -7.98
C GLU A 128 2.75 -11.24 -9.05
N HIS A 129 3.31 -10.10 -9.44
CA HIS A 129 4.36 -10.06 -10.46
C HIS A 129 5.76 -10.37 -9.91
N THR A 130 6.04 -9.95 -8.68
CA THR A 130 7.38 -10.03 -8.09
C THR A 130 7.55 -11.23 -7.15
N GLY A 131 6.44 -11.74 -6.61
CA GLY A 131 6.42 -12.70 -5.51
C GLY A 131 6.94 -12.14 -4.19
N SER A 132 7.12 -10.83 -4.05
CA SER A 132 7.81 -10.20 -2.91
C SER A 132 6.96 -9.13 -2.22
N LEU A 133 6.92 -9.18 -0.89
CA LEU A 133 6.33 -8.13 -0.06
C LEU A 133 7.25 -6.90 0.10
N TRP A 134 8.57 -7.07 -0.04
CA TRP A 134 9.52 -6.00 0.28
C TRP A 134 9.30 -4.69 -0.49
N PRO A 135 9.01 -4.72 -1.81
CA PRO A 135 8.73 -3.48 -2.54
C PRO A 135 7.52 -2.75 -1.98
N VAL A 136 6.42 -3.46 -1.70
CA VAL A 136 5.17 -2.86 -1.23
C VAL A 136 5.30 -2.37 0.21
N ILE A 137 6.02 -3.09 1.08
CA ILE A 137 6.34 -2.63 2.45
C ILE A 137 7.14 -1.34 2.40
N ALA A 138 8.19 -1.27 1.57
CA ALA A 138 9.04 -0.09 1.47
C ALA A 138 8.26 1.13 0.95
N TRP A 139 7.40 0.93 -0.04
CA TRP A 139 6.55 2.00 -0.57
C TRP A 139 5.54 2.49 0.48
N HIS A 140 4.84 1.56 1.14
CA HIS A 140 3.84 1.86 2.15
C HIS A 140 4.48 2.63 3.33
N PHE A 141 5.64 2.16 3.80
CA PHE A 141 6.41 2.86 4.83
C PHE A 141 6.75 4.29 4.41
N ALA A 142 7.26 4.48 3.18
CA ALA A 142 7.64 5.82 2.71
C ALA A 142 6.43 6.76 2.63
N HIS A 143 5.30 6.26 2.11
CA HIS A 143 4.05 7.01 2.04
C HIS A 143 3.57 7.46 3.42
N ASP A 144 3.49 6.53 4.38
CA ASP A 144 3.02 6.80 5.73
C ASP A 144 3.98 7.70 6.51
N ALA A 145 5.28 7.43 6.43
CA ALA A 145 6.30 8.25 7.08
C ALA A 145 6.20 9.71 6.66
N ILE A 146 6.02 9.95 5.36
CA ILE A 146 5.88 11.30 4.83
C ILE A 146 4.56 11.93 5.26
N THR A 147 3.45 11.20 5.19
CA THR A 147 2.12 11.71 5.57
C THR A 147 2.06 12.04 7.06
N TYR A 148 2.56 11.15 7.92
CA TYR A 148 2.58 11.37 9.37
C TYR A 148 3.46 12.54 9.79
N VAL A 149 4.61 12.74 9.14
CA VAL A 149 5.51 13.87 9.43
C VAL A 149 5.01 15.18 8.78
N GLY A 150 4.40 15.11 7.60
CA GLY A 150 3.86 16.23 6.84
C GLY A 150 2.49 16.71 7.31
N GLY A 151 1.83 15.96 8.18
CA GLY A 151 0.49 16.25 8.69
C GLY A 151 -0.61 15.83 7.72
N ASP A 152 -1.85 15.78 8.23
CA ASP A 152 -3.05 15.29 7.54
C ASP A 152 -4.03 16.41 7.15
N ALA A 153 -3.54 17.65 7.07
CA ALA A 153 -4.36 18.81 6.77
C ALA A 153 -5.06 18.66 5.39
N LEU A 154 -6.39 18.69 5.39
CA LEU A 154 -7.20 18.69 4.18
C LEU A 154 -7.31 20.11 3.62
N ASN A 155 -6.48 20.43 2.64
CA ASN A 155 -6.50 21.68 1.90
C ASN A 155 -6.51 21.41 0.39
N ALA A 156 -6.63 22.46 -0.42
CA ALA A 156 -6.71 22.32 -1.87
C ALA A 156 -5.51 21.57 -2.47
N THR A 157 -4.29 21.78 -1.93
CA THR A 157 -3.08 21.11 -2.38
C THR A 157 -3.08 19.63 -2.04
N THR A 158 -3.39 19.25 -0.79
CA THR A 158 -3.39 17.84 -0.37
C THR A 158 -4.48 17.05 -1.08
N LEU A 159 -5.65 17.66 -1.31
CA LEU A 159 -6.72 17.06 -2.12
C LEU A 159 -6.32 16.88 -3.59
N ALA A 160 -5.65 17.87 -4.17
CA ALA A 160 -5.17 17.78 -5.55
C ALA A 160 -4.12 16.68 -5.73
N VAL A 161 -3.16 16.58 -4.80
CA VAL A 161 -2.15 15.51 -4.84
C VAL A 161 -2.81 14.14 -4.67
N LEU A 162 -3.72 13.99 -3.70
CA LEU A 162 -4.44 12.74 -3.51
C LEU A 162 -5.23 12.32 -4.76
N ALA A 163 -5.89 13.26 -5.43
CA ALA A 163 -6.61 12.98 -6.67
C ALA A 163 -5.67 12.48 -7.77
N VAL A 164 -4.48 13.08 -7.91
CA VAL A 164 -3.45 12.63 -8.85
C VAL A 164 -2.98 11.22 -8.49
N GLU A 165 -2.69 10.95 -7.22
CA GLU A 165 -2.27 9.62 -6.76
C GLU A 165 -3.32 8.54 -7.06
N VAL A 166 -4.60 8.84 -6.80
CA VAL A 166 -5.72 7.94 -7.13
C VAL A 166 -5.76 7.62 -8.63
N VAL A 167 -5.60 8.62 -9.50
CA VAL A 167 -5.58 8.42 -10.96
C VAL A 167 -4.38 7.59 -11.38
N VAL A 168 -3.20 7.87 -10.84
CA VAL A 168 -1.96 7.13 -11.15
C VAL A 168 -2.09 5.67 -10.67
N LEU A 169 -2.59 5.44 -9.46
CA LEU A 169 -2.83 4.10 -8.92
C LEU A 169 -3.82 3.33 -9.78
N ALA A 170 -4.94 3.94 -10.18
CA ALA A 170 -5.94 3.30 -11.04
C ALA A 170 -5.38 2.94 -12.42
N ALA A 171 -4.66 3.86 -13.07
CA ALA A 171 -4.01 3.62 -14.35
C ALA A 171 -2.97 2.48 -14.24
N TYR A 172 -2.17 2.51 -13.17
CA TYR A 172 -1.13 1.53 -12.95
C TYR A 172 -1.70 0.14 -12.62
N ALA A 173 -2.77 0.08 -11.81
CA ALA A 173 -3.52 -1.15 -11.58
C ALA A 173 -4.02 -1.75 -12.90
N GLY A 174 -4.56 -0.93 -13.81
CA GLY A 174 -4.97 -1.38 -15.14
C GLY A 174 -3.82 -1.94 -15.98
N VAL A 175 -2.65 -1.31 -15.95
CA VAL A 175 -1.44 -1.79 -16.66
C VAL A 175 -0.96 -3.12 -16.09
N LEU A 176 -0.83 -3.23 -14.77
CA LEU A 176 -0.39 -4.47 -14.12
C LEU A 176 -1.40 -5.60 -14.32
N TRP A 177 -2.71 -5.30 -14.21
CA TRP A 177 -3.76 -6.31 -14.39
C TRP A 177 -3.69 -6.96 -15.77
N ARG A 178 -3.43 -6.17 -16.82
CA ARG A 178 -3.25 -6.67 -18.19
C ARG A 178 -1.97 -7.48 -18.39
N ARG A 179 -1.00 -7.37 -17.49
CA ARG A 179 0.32 -8.01 -17.57
C ARG A 179 0.50 -9.13 -16.55
N LEU A 180 -0.58 -9.57 -15.91
CA LEU A 180 -0.55 -10.67 -14.96
C LEU A 180 0.13 -11.90 -15.60
N PRO A 181 1.17 -12.46 -14.95
CA PRO A 181 1.82 -13.70 -15.41
C PRO A 181 0.79 -14.81 -15.71
N ALA A 182 1.04 -15.70 -16.65
CA ALA A 182 0.16 -16.86 -16.87
C ALA A 182 0.07 -17.75 -15.62
#